data_AF-A0A9P5F330-F1
#
_entry.id   AF-A0A9P5F330-F1
#
_cell.length_a   1.000
_cell.length_b   1.000
_cell.length_c   1.000
_cell.angle_alpha   90.00
_cell.angle_beta   90.00
_cell.angle_gamma   90.00
#
_symmetry.space_group_name_H-M   'P 1'
#
loop_
_entity.id
_entity.type
_entity.pdbx_description
1 polymer ?
#
loop_
_entity_poly.entity_id
_entity_poly.type
_entity_poly.pdbx_seq_one_letter_code
_entity_poly.pdbx_strand_id
1 'polypeptide(L)'
;MPNSLRRVKTEVSSPTHDYNYSEDAAILRKKTDDGPFHGLPAKRQTRWKVIAKVLSRWGITMAVIVSIYVVIWVYSSKPVMSQTTKRQYNALITGLSIALGIAVASSLNHMVAELRWWILSRRYRSKSKVERILAADNLKHTIMLAVRSKRWSIHMAATGWLILSIGSQIGLAAIGLCYSTDTADKQALLVPGNVTIPDMTTIGTEKVVKSNRQGLGALQYTANSYGTVSLAYDSAAMEKVPSARAIYVESDPLMFCDENLCKYVFHETSTSSIKDDDTNPMTVCTNRSINVTSSCISWPVISGGSGNTTNVTVALDNGNTYDLYIPVPGGSDQSTFMTNSQFDCGTGCSIVSVFEASATSPWYYSCNVSVHEVANATLPEHYVGTNLTELATAAIALQGYAASSLANDTNFQYQTYPAESIFGNPMNGTNQVMQMILNRFTIGVVAIAALNNPSLTLEGTMPMKGTKLNVSHWNMIHMILLLTAVLQLALGLAAALVANRVVVPDGGAVEMAQVMRSMAIQDRRANEEALEKGLTTEGAKGSKWIYRDTLVSKDAGIYDLHMEEQTFHARNEAGMIEMNAQHTSRGSTPVK
;
A
#
# COMPACT_ATOMS: atom_id res chain seq x y z
N MET A 1 36.47 54.43 22.58
CA MET A 1 36.25 54.57 24.03
C MET A 1 35.97 53.21 24.64
N PRO A 2 37.02 52.54 25.17
CA PRO A 2 36.90 51.39 26.05
C PRO A 2 37.09 51.84 27.50
N ASN A 3 36.38 51.25 28.46
CA ASN A 3 36.67 51.51 29.87
C ASN A 3 37.82 50.63 30.36
N SER A 4 38.85 51.36 30.81
CA SER A 4 40.07 51.07 31.55
C SER A 4 39.88 50.12 32.75
N LEU A 5 40.74 49.11 32.89
CA LEU A 5 41.98 49.09 33.71
C LEU A 5 41.77 49.36 35.21
N ARG A 6 42.05 48.35 36.04
CA ARG A 6 43.02 48.53 37.14
C ARG A 6 43.67 47.22 37.56
N ARG A 7 44.98 47.16 37.30
CA ARG A 7 45.95 46.24 37.90
C ARG A 7 46.45 46.92 39.19
N VAL A 8 46.52 46.21 40.30
CA VAL A 8 47.38 46.57 41.45
C VAL A 8 48.16 45.34 41.87
N LYS A 9 49.42 45.60 42.23
CA LYS A 9 50.54 44.69 42.45
C LYS A 9 50.78 44.58 43.97
N THR A 10 51.21 43.39 44.42
CA THR A 10 52.08 43.10 45.60
C THR A 10 51.69 43.64 46.98
N GLU A 11 51.52 42.75 47.96
CA GLU A 11 52.51 42.56 49.03
C GLU A 11 52.24 41.31 49.88
N VAL A 12 53.33 40.71 50.34
CA VAL A 12 53.40 39.60 51.29
C VAL A 12 53.07 40.12 52.68
N SER A 13 52.13 39.48 53.37
CA SER A 13 52.15 39.44 54.83
C SER A 13 51.71 38.06 55.30
N SER A 14 52.66 37.38 55.95
CA SER A 14 52.35 36.28 56.85
C SER A 14 51.71 36.89 58.10
N PRO A 15 50.64 36.28 58.62
CA PRO A 15 50.76 35.81 59.98
C PRO A 15 50.32 34.36 60.10
N THR A 16 51.24 33.59 60.63
CA THR A 16 51.02 32.35 61.38
C THR A 16 49.73 32.40 62.19
N HIS A 17 48.76 31.55 61.84
CA HIS A 17 47.78 31.08 62.80
C HIS A 17 47.55 29.60 62.51
N ASP A 18 48.21 28.78 63.33
CA ASP A 18 47.91 27.36 63.49
C ASP A 18 46.40 27.20 63.74
N TYR A 19 45.71 26.59 62.80
CA TYR A 19 44.39 26.01 63.02
C TYR A 19 44.44 24.56 62.58
N ASN A 20 44.24 23.69 63.57
CA ASN A 20 44.24 22.23 63.52
C ASN A 20 43.42 21.68 62.33
N TYR A 21 44.10 21.31 61.25
CA TYR A 21 43.53 20.51 60.17
C TYR A 21 43.26 19.04 60.58
N SER A 22 43.49 18.69 61.84
CA SER A 22 43.32 17.34 62.39
C SER A 22 41.95 17.10 63.05
N GLU A 23 41.16 18.14 63.35
CA GLU A 23 39.88 18.00 64.06
C GLU A 23 38.65 17.88 63.14
N ASP A 24 38.66 18.51 61.96
CA ASP A 24 37.52 18.45 61.03
C ASP A 24 37.51 17.17 60.15
N ALA A 25 38.61 16.43 60.10
CA ALA A 25 38.65 15.08 59.52
C ALA A 25 38.03 14.00 60.45
N ALA A 26 37.76 14.34 61.72
CA ALA A 26 37.17 13.41 62.69
C ALA A 26 35.64 13.41 62.68
N ILE A 27 34.98 14.43 62.11
CA ILE A 27 33.51 14.58 62.16
C ILE A 27 32.78 13.77 61.06
N LEU A 28 33.48 13.35 60.00
CA LEU A 28 32.95 12.35 59.03
C LEU A 28 33.28 10.89 59.41
N ARG A 29 33.97 10.67 60.53
CA ARG A 29 34.14 9.37 61.18
C ARG A 29 33.15 9.20 62.33
N LYS A 30 31.88 9.57 62.11
CA LYS A 30 30.82 9.15 63.03
C LYS A 30 30.56 7.67 62.80
N LYS A 31 31.16 6.89 63.69
CA LYS A 31 31.05 5.45 63.91
C LYS A 31 29.60 4.96 63.74
N THR A 32 29.24 4.54 62.52
CA THR A 32 28.29 3.45 62.31
C THR A 32 29.09 2.15 62.34
N ASP A 33 28.63 1.19 63.14
CA ASP A 33 29.39 0.04 63.63
C ASP A 33 29.63 -1.07 62.59
N ASP A 34 29.77 -0.74 61.30
CA ASP A 34 29.93 -1.71 60.20
C ASP A 34 30.85 -1.15 59.09
N GLY A 35 32.10 -1.63 59.02
CA GLY A 35 33.02 -1.63 57.85
C GLY A 35 33.38 -0.31 57.11
N PRO A 36 34.62 -0.13 56.59
CA PRO A 36 34.93 0.99 55.71
C PRO A 36 34.21 0.84 54.36
N PHE A 37 33.52 1.89 53.92
CA PHE A 37 32.86 1.97 52.62
C PHE A 37 33.90 2.00 51.48
N HIS A 38 33.80 1.11 50.50
CA HIS A 38 34.82 0.89 49.47
C HIS A 38 34.44 1.45 48.08
N GLY A 39 33.17 1.72 47.80
CA GLY A 39 32.66 2.05 46.45
C GLY A 39 31.59 3.17 46.37
N LEU A 40 30.51 2.93 45.63
CA LEU A 40 29.38 3.86 45.38
C LEU A 40 28.14 3.44 46.21
N PRO A 41 27.49 4.36 46.98
CA PRO A 41 26.25 4.05 47.68
C PRO A 41 25.06 4.04 46.71
N ALA A 42 24.41 2.89 46.58
CA ALA A 42 23.23 2.73 45.72
C ALA A 42 22.09 2.05 46.46
N LYS A 43 20.86 2.40 46.07
CA LYS A 43 19.65 1.70 46.51
C LYS A 43 19.16 0.78 45.41
N ARG A 44 18.66 -0.40 45.81
CA ARG A 44 18.06 -1.32 44.84
C ARG A 44 16.82 -0.67 44.22
N GLN A 45 16.81 -0.53 42.90
CA GLN A 45 15.64 -0.02 42.20
C GLN A 45 14.44 -0.96 42.40
N THR A 46 13.27 -0.38 42.66
CA THR A 46 12.02 -1.16 42.75
C THR A 46 11.71 -1.80 41.40
N ARG A 47 11.33 -3.09 41.39
CA ARG A 47 11.05 -3.86 40.15
C ARG A 47 10.09 -3.13 39.19
N TRP A 48 9.09 -2.45 39.74
CA TRP A 48 8.13 -1.65 38.97
C TRP A 48 8.78 -0.51 38.18
N LYS A 49 9.70 0.25 38.79
CA LYS A 49 10.39 1.36 38.10
C LYS A 49 11.23 0.88 36.91
N VAL A 50 11.86 -0.29 37.03
CA VAL A 50 12.64 -0.89 35.93
C VAL A 50 11.73 -1.36 34.79
N ILE A 51 10.63 -2.03 35.13
CA ILE A 51 9.64 -2.49 34.14
C ILE A 51 8.96 -1.30 33.45
N ALA A 52 8.59 -0.25 34.19
CA ALA A 52 8.00 0.96 33.64
C ALA A 52 8.92 1.67 32.63
N LYS A 53 10.24 1.71 32.89
CA LYS A 53 11.23 2.24 31.92
C LYS A 53 11.28 1.41 30.63
N VAL A 54 11.19 0.07 30.73
CA VAL A 54 11.13 -0.82 29.55
C VAL A 54 9.83 -0.61 28.77
N LEU A 55 8.69 -0.57 29.47
CA LEU A 55 7.37 -0.36 28.85
C LEU A 55 7.25 1.02 28.18
N SER A 56 7.81 2.07 28.78
CA SER A 56 7.81 3.41 28.18
C SER A 56 8.53 3.43 26.83
N ARG A 57 9.71 2.80 26.73
CA ARG A 57 10.46 2.72 25.47
C ARG A 57 9.81 1.81 24.45
N TRP A 58 9.23 0.70 24.90
CA TRP A 58 8.42 -0.16 24.04
C TRP A 58 7.16 0.56 23.53
N GLY A 59 6.55 1.41 24.35
CA GLY A 59 5.43 2.25 23.93
C GLY A 59 5.80 3.20 22.78
N ILE A 60 7.01 3.77 22.81
CA ILE A 60 7.52 4.61 21.71
C ILE A 60 7.67 3.78 20.42
N THR A 61 8.26 2.58 20.48
CA THR A 61 8.38 1.74 19.28
C THR A 61 7.02 1.29 18.76
N MET A 62 6.09 0.94 19.64
CA MET A 62 4.72 0.63 19.26
C MET A 62 4.01 1.80 18.58
N ALA A 63 4.17 3.03 19.07
CA ALA A 63 3.58 4.20 18.43
C ALA A 63 4.11 4.40 16.99
N VAL A 64 5.40 4.16 16.75
CA VAL A 64 5.99 4.22 15.41
C VAL A 64 5.46 3.08 14.53
N ILE A 65 5.39 1.84 15.05
CA ILE A 65 4.85 0.67 14.34
C ILE A 65 3.39 0.93 13.90
N VAL A 66 2.55 1.43 14.81
CA VAL A 66 1.16 1.77 14.52
C VAL A 66 1.09 2.87 13.46
N SER A 67 1.95 3.88 13.54
CA SER A 67 2.01 4.96 12.54
C SER A 67 2.37 4.44 11.16
N ILE A 68 3.35 3.53 11.05
CA ILE A 68 3.71 2.87 9.78
C ILE A 68 2.51 2.09 9.23
N TYR A 69 1.85 1.30 10.07
CA TYR A 69 0.70 0.51 9.66
C TYR A 69 -0.44 1.39 9.12
N VAL A 70 -0.77 2.47 9.84
CA VAL A 70 -1.81 3.43 9.43
C VAL A 70 -1.44 4.09 8.11
N VAL A 71 -0.19 4.53 7.91
CA VAL A 71 0.24 5.14 6.64
C VAL A 71 0.09 4.15 5.49
N ILE A 72 0.56 2.91 5.63
CA ILE A 72 0.41 1.89 4.57
C ILE A 72 -1.07 1.64 4.28
N TRP A 73 -1.90 1.50 5.31
CA TRP A 73 -3.33 1.22 5.16
C TRP A 73 -4.11 2.37 4.48
N VAL A 74 -3.90 3.62 4.92
CA VAL A 74 -4.57 4.80 4.35
C VAL A 74 -4.21 4.98 2.87
N TYR A 75 -2.93 4.83 2.53
CA TYR A 75 -2.48 5.02 1.14
C TYR A 75 -2.80 3.79 0.26
N SER A 76 -2.86 2.59 0.81
CA SER A 76 -3.33 1.39 0.09
C SER A 76 -4.82 1.44 -0.23
N SER A 77 -5.62 2.20 0.53
CA SER A 77 -7.05 2.36 0.30
C SER A 77 -7.37 3.39 -0.80
N LYS A 78 -6.38 4.19 -1.23
CA LYS A 78 -6.56 5.16 -2.31
C LYS A 78 -6.41 4.45 -3.67
N PRO A 79 -7.44 4.46 -4.53
CA PRO A 79 -7.37 3.74 -5.80
C PRO A 79 -6.36 4.37 -6.77
N VAL A 80 -6.18 5.69 -6.70
CA VAL A 80 -5.23 6.45 -7.52
C VAL A 80 -4.58 7.55 -6.68
N MET A 81 -3.27 7.69 -6.81
CA MET A 81 -2.45 8.71 -6.16
C MET A 81 -1.82 9.63 -7.21
N SER A 82 -1.88 10.93 -6.95
CA SER A 82 -1.13 11.95 -7.69
C SER A 82 0.36 11.92 -7.35
N GLN A 83 1.18 12.55 -8.18
CA GLN A 83 2.64 12.63 -7.95
C GLN A 83 2.99 13.30 -6.61
N THR A 84 2.22 14.32 -6.20
CA THR A 84 2.38 14.98 -4.89
C THR A 84 2.05 14.02 -3.75
N THR A 85 0.95 13.28 -3.88
CA THR A 85 0.51 12.29 -2.88
C THR A 85 1.54 11.16 -2.75
N LYS A 86 2.11 10.70 -3.87
CA LYS A 86 3.19 9.71 -3.90
C LYS A 86 4.44 10.22 -3.17
N ARG A 87 4.85 11.47 -3.39
CA ARG A 87 6.00 12.09 -2.69
C ARG A 87 5.76 12.16 -1.18
N GLN A 88 4.54 12.53 -0.75
CA GLN A 88 4.17 12.55 0.67
C GLN A 88 4.25 11.15 1.28
N TYR A 89 3.69 10.13 0.62
CA TYR A 89 3.78 8.74 1.06
C TYR A 89 5.24 8.31 1.25
N ASN A 90 6.07 8.51 0.22
CA ASN A 90 7.48 8.13 0.25
C ASN A 90 8.26 8.84 1.37
N ALA A 91 7.98 10.11 1.62
CA ALA A 91 8.61 10.85 2.71
C ALA A 91 8.19 10.31 4.09
N LEU A 92 6.89 10.09 4.30
CA LEU A 92 6.35 9.58 5.57
C LEU A 92 6.87 8.17 5.88
N ILE A 93 6.77 7.25 4.92
CA ILE A 93 7.17 5.86 5.14
C ILE A 93 8.67 5.72 5.38
N THR A 94 9.49 6.52 4.66
CA THR A 94 10.95 6.53 4.84
C THR A 94 11.30 7.09 6.21
N GLY A 95 10.73 8.23 6.60
CA GLY A 95 10.98 8.85 7.90
C GLY A 95 10.59 7.96 9.07
N LEU A 96 9.40 7.34 9.00
CA LEU A 96 8.93 6.41 10.04
C LEU A 96 9.76 5.12 10.10
N SER A 97 10.23 4.59 8.97
CA SER A 97 11.10 3.40 8.93
C SER A 97 12.46 3.67 9.57
N ILE A 98 13.04 4.85 9.33
CA ILE A 98 14.28 5.29 9.98
C ILE A 98 14.06 5.44 11.49
N ALA A 99 12.96 6.08 11.89
CA ALA A 99 12.60 6.25 13.30
C ALA A 99 12.44 4.89 14.01
N LEU A 100 11.82 3.91 13.35
CA LEU A 100 11.68 2.55 13.87
C LEU A 100 13.04 1.87 14.04
N GLY A 101 13.91 1.95 13.04
CA GLY A 101 15.27 1.40 13.10
C GLY A 101 16.11 1.98 14.25
N ILE A 102 16.02 3.30 14.46
CA ILE A 102 16.69 4.01 15.56
C ILE A 102 16.11 3.58 16.92
N ALA A 103 14.79 3.51 17.04
CA ALA A 103 14.13 3.16 18.29
C ALA A 103 14.43 1.72 18.73
N VAL A 104 14.46 0.77 17.78
CA VAL A 104 14.87 -0.62 18.03
C VAL A 104 16.35 -0.69 18.43
N ALA A 105 17.24 -0.02 17.70
CA ALA A 105 18.68 0.00 18.03
C ALA A 105 18.95 0.62 19.42
N SER A 106 18.29 1.73 19.73
CA SER A 106 18.37 2.39 21.05
C SER A 106 17.90 1.47 22.17
N SER A 107 16.78 0.77 21.96
CA SER A 107 16.25 -0.21 22.91
C SER A 107 17.24 -1.36 23.16
N LEU A 108 17.83 -1.91 22.09
CA LEU A 108 18.84 -2.95 22.18
C LEU A 108 20.07 -2.48 22.98
N ASN A 109 20.63 -1.31 22.65
CA ASN A 109 21.82 -0.78 23.33
C ASN A 109 21.58 -0.62 24.83
N HIS A 110 20.40 -0.16 25.21
CA HIS A 110 20.06 -0.04 26.62
C HIS A 110 19.92 -1.38 27.33
N MET A 111 19.39 -2.42 26.66
CA MET A 111 19.34 -3.76 27.25
C MET A 111 20.75 -4.28 27.57
N VAL A 112 21.72 -4.05 26.70
CA VAL A 112 23.14 -4.42 26.93
C VAL A 112 23.75 -3.62 28.08
N ALA A 113 23.47 -2.31 28.15
CA ALA A 113 23.97 -1.44 29.20
C ALA A 113 23.50 -1.86 30.61
N GLU A 114 22.31 -2.45 30.73
CA GLU A 114 21.79 -3.03 31.97
C GLU A 114 22.39 -4.41 32.25
N LEU A 115 22.49 -5.27 31.23
CA LEU A 115 23.00 -6.63 31.37
C LEU A 115 24.50 -6.69 31.72
N ARG A 116 25.31 -5.70 31.36
CA ARG A 116 26.77 -5.71 31.59
C ARG A 116 27.14 -5.87 33.07
N TRP A 117 26.38 -5.26 33.98
CA TRP A 117 26.63 -5.34 35.43
C TRP A 117 26.37 -6.74 35.99
N TRP A 118 25.31 -7.37 35.52
CA TRP A 118 25.01 -8.75 35.85
C TRP A 118 26.05 -9.73 35.28
N ILE A 119 26.58 -9.46 34.09
CA ILE A 119 27.67 -10.26 33.52
C ILE A 119 28.95 -10.13 34.35
N LEU A 120 29.24 -8.92 34.86
CA LEU A 120 30.42 -8.63 35.68
C LEU A 120 30.33 -9.20 37.10
N SER A 121 29.13 -9.36 37.67
CA SER A 121 28.97 -9.92 39.03
C SER A 121 29.15 -11.44 39.11
N ARG A 122 29.09 -12.14 37.98
CA ARG A 122 29.09 -13.62 37.98
C ARG A 122 30.46 -14.25 38.20
N ARG A 123 31.55 -13.61 37.74
CA ARG A 123 32.89 -14.24 37.72
C ARG A 123 34.00 -13.20 37.71
N TYR A 124 35.15 -13.57 38.29
CA TYR A 124 36.41 -12.81 38.18
C TYR A 124 36.92 -12.74 36.72
N ARG A 125 37.23 -11.53 36.25
CA ARG A 125 37.69 -11.19 34.89
C ARG A 125 38.96 -10.32 34.92
N SER A 126 39.85 -10.47 33.94
CA SER A 126 41.03 -9.60 33.80
C SER A 126 40.61 -8.15 33.49
N LYS A 127 41.40 -7.16 33.92
CA LYS A 127 41.13 -5.71 33.73
C LYS A 127 40.70 -5.34 32.30
N SER A 128 41.47 -5.72 31.28
CA SER A 128 41.12 -5.41 29.88
C SER A 128 39.82 -6.05 29.39
N LYS A 129 39.30 -7.09 30.06
CA LYS A 129 37.98 -7.69 29.75
C LYS A 129 36.87 -6.94 30.45
N VAL A 130 37.09 -6.43 31.66
CA VAL A 130 36.13 -5.60 32.40
C VAL A 130 35.86 -4.31 31.64
N GLU A 131 36.91 -3.59 31.23
CA GLU A 131 36.77 -2.33 30.48
C GLU A 131 36.00 -2.51 29.16
N ARG A 132 36.27 -3.61 28.45
CA ARG A 132 35.57 -3.92 27.19
C ARG A 132 34.12 -4.37 27.39
N ILE A 133 33.79 -5.02 28.50
CA ILE A 133 32.39 -5.34 28.88
C ILE A 133 31.66 -4.07 29.33
N LEU A 134 32.36 -3.16 30.00
CA LEU A 134 31.79 -1.88 30.42
C LEU A 134 31.49 -0.98 29.21
N ALA A 135 32.35 -1.00 28.19
CA ALA A 135 32.17 -0.31 26.90
C ALA A 135 31.36 -1.12 25.85
N ALA A 136 30.62 -2.17 26.26
CA ALA A 136 29.86 -3.04 25.36
C ALA A 136 28.60 -2.37 24.77
N ASP A 137 28.27 -1.17 25.22
CA ASP A 137 27.27 -0.27 24.62
C ASP A 137 27.69 0.24 23.23
N ASN A 138 28.99 0.15 22.90
CA ASN A 138 29.52 0.50 21.59
C ASN A 138 29.92 -0.74 20.78
N LEU A 139 29.28 -0.92 19.62
CA LEU A 139 29.48 -2.06 18.71
C LEU A 139 30.96 -2.33 18.40
N LYS A 140 31.77 -1.27 18.28
CA LYS A 140 33.22 -1.35 18.04
C LYS A 140 33.97 -2.11 19.14
N HIS A 141 33.63 -1.89 20.40
CA HIS A 141 34.29 -2.51 21.54
C HIS A 141 33.86 -3.96 21.73
N THR A 142 32.61 -4.29 21.38
CA THR A 142 32.08 -5.67 21.39
C THR A 142 32.72 -6.54 20.31
N ILE A 143 32.93 -5.99 19.09
CA ILE A 143 33.68 -6.66 18.01
C ILE A 143 35.15 -6.86 18.42
N MET A 144 35.79 -5.84 19.01
CA MET A 144 37.17 -5.95 19.46
C MET A 144 37.35 -6.93 20.64
N LEU A 145 36.34 -7.06 21.51
CA LEU A 145 36.29 -8.07 22.58
C LEU A 145 36.20 -9.49 22.00
N ALA A 146 35.40 -9.70 20.95
CA ALA A 146 35.29 -10.97 20.25
C ALA A 146 36.65 -11.39 19.66
N VAL A 147 37.26 -10.54 18.82
CA VAL A 147 38.53 -10.84 18.12
C VAL A 147 39.69 -11.23 19.05
N ARG A 148 39.74 -10.66 20.26
CA ARG A 148 40.87 -10.85 21.19
C ARG A 148 40.64 -11.95 22.25
N SER A 149 39.46 -12.56 22.28
CA SER A 149 39.10 -13.58 23.29
C SER A 149 39.32 -15.00 22.77
N LYS A 150 39.92 -15.90 23.56
CA LYS A 150 40.02 -17.35 23.25
C LYS A 150 38.78 -18.17 23.66
N ARG A 151 37.77 -17.57 24.32
CA ARG A 151 36.64 -18.32 24.93
C ARG A 151 35.39 -18.31 24.06
N TRP A 152 34.89 -19.50 23.73
CA TRP A 152 33.73 -19.72 22.85
C TRP A 152 32.43 -19.06 23.34
N SER A 153 32.16 -19.04 24.64
CA SER A 153 30.95 -18.38 25.20
C SER A 153 30.90 -16.86 24.97
N ILE A 154 32.05 -16.18 24.88
CA ILE A 154 32.10 -14.73 24.61
C ILE A 154 31.86 -14.48 23.12
N HIS A 155 32.40 -15.36 22.26
CA HIS A 155 32.13 -15.35 20.83
C HIS A 155 30.63 -15.53 20.55
N MET A 156 29.99 -16.54 21.15
CA MET A 156 28.55 -16.77 20.97
C MET A 156 27.69 -15.57 21.39
N ALA A 157 28.03 -14.90 22.50
CA ALA A 157 27.29 -13.72 22.95
C ALA A 157 27.50 -12.50 22.04
N ALA A 158 28.74 -12.26 21.59
CA ALA A 158 29.06 -11.17 20.68
C ALA A 158 28.47 -11.38 19.28
N THR A 159 28.54 -12.62 18.76
CA THR A 159 27.92 -13.01 17.49
C THR A 159 26.41 -12.92 17.57
N GLY A 160 25.78 -13.41 18.65
CA GLY A 160 24.33 -13.29 18.84
C GLY A 160 23.87 -11.83 18.90
N TRP A 161 24.61 -10.98 19.61
CA TRP A 161 24.34 -9.54 19.65
C TRP A 161 24.46 -8.87 18.27
N LEU A 162 25.49 -9.23 17.50
CA LEU A 162 25.70 -8.71 16.15
C LEU A 162 24.60 -9.18 15.19
N ILE A 163 24.21 -10.46 15.25
CA ILE A 163 23.11 -11.01 14.45
C ILE A 163 21.79 -10.32 14.80
N LEU A 164 21.49 -10.09 16.09
CA LEU A 164 20.29 -9.39 16.49
C LEU A 164 20.28 -7.93 16.01
N SER A 165 21.42 -7.24 16.11
CA SER A 165 21.54 -5.83 15.72
C SER A 165 21.46 -5.63 14.20
N ILE A 166 22.13 -6.46 13.42
CA ILE A 166 22.11 -6.38 11.94
C ILE A 166 20.81 -6.99 11.41
N GLY A 167 20.42 -8.15 11.93
CA GLY A 167 19.21 -8.86 11.53
C GLY A 167 17.95 -8.05 11.78
N SER A 168 17.86 -7.28 12.88
CA SER A 168 16.72 -6.39 13.10
C SER A 168 16.65 -5.29 12.04
N GLN A 169 17.79 -4.69 11.64
CA GLN A 169 17.79 -3.65 10.61
C GLN A 169 17.44 -4.21 9.23
N ILE A 170 17.94 -5.41 8.89
CA ILE A 170 17.58 -6.10 7.65
C ILE A 170 16.08 -6.43 7.64
N GLY A 171 15.54 -6.97 8.73
CA GLY A 171 14.12 -7.30 8.84
C GLY A 171 13.23 -6.06 8.69
N LEU A 172 13.62 -4.94 9.29
CA LEU A 172 12.91 -3.67 9.14
C LEU A 172 13.00 -3.10 7.72
N ALA A 173 14.18 -3.18 7.08
CA ALA A 173 14.34 -2.77 5.69
C ALA A 173 13.51 -3.63 4.72
N ALA A 174 13.30 -4.90 5.04
CA ALA A 174 12.46 -5.81 4.25
C ALA A 174 10.98 -5.40 4.21
N ILE A 175 10.50 -4.55 5.12
CA ILE A 175 9.15 -3.96 5.03
C ILE A 175 8.99 -3.19 3.71
N GLY A 176 10.05 -2.49 3.26
CA GLY A 176 10.07 -1.77 1.99
C GLY A 176 9.94 -2.66 0.75
N LEU A 177 10.17 -3.97 0.88
CA LEU A 177 9.98 -4.95 -0.19
C LEU A 177 8.56 -5.52 -0.24
N CYS A 178 7.75 -5.29 0.80
CA CYS A 178 6.40 -5.84 0.90
C CYS A 178 5.34 -4.96 0.20
N TYR A 179 5.74 -3.80 -0.32
CA TYR A 179 4.90 -2.89 -1.09
C TYR A 179 5.66 -2.30 -2.28
N SER A 180 4.93 -1.97 -3.35
CA SER A 180 5.44 -1.26 -4.52
C SER A 180 4.49 -0.13 -4.91
N THR A 181 5.02 0.93 -5.52
CA THR A 181 4.18 1.95 -6.16
C THR A 181 4.05 1.62 -7.63
N ASP A 182 2.93 1.03 -8.01
CA ASP A 182 2.66 0.59 -9.38
C ASP A 182 1.85 1.66 -10.13
N THR A 183 1.72 1.50 -11.44
CA THR A 183 0.78 2.29 -12.25
C THR A 183 -0.65 1.95 -11.86
N ALA A 184 -1.52 2.96 -11.84
CA ALA A 184 -2.94 2.73 -11.61
C ALA A 184 -3.59 2.33 -12.93
N ASP A 185 -3.76 1.02 -13.13
CA ASP A 185 -4.28 0.48 -14.41
C ASP A 185 -5.81 0.34 -14.45
N LYS A 186 -6.49 0.55 -13.31
CA LYS A 186 -7.96 0.41 -13.20
C LYS A 186 -8.71 1.73 -13.22
N GLN A 187 -8.09 2.79 -12.75
CA GLN A 187 -8.70 4.11 -12.64
C GLN A 187 -7.67 5.18 -12.98
N ALA A 188 -8.09 6.19 -13.73
CA ALA A 188 -7.22 7.30 -14.09
C ALA A 188 -7.21 8.39 -13.01
N LEU A 189 -6.13 9.15 -12.98
CA LEU A 189 -6.05 10.40 -12.25
C LEU A 189 -6.67 11.50 -13.12
N LEU A 190 -7.69 12.18 -12.62
CA LEU A 190 -8.26 13.34 -13.32
C LEU A 190 -7.52 14.62 -12.93
N VAL A 191 -7.06 15.36 -13.93
CA VAL A 191 -6.36 16.65 -13.79
C VAL A 191 -7.06 17.68 -14.65
N PRO A 192 -7.20 18.96 -14.24
CA PRO A 192 -7.73 19.99 -15.13
C PRO A 192 -6.93 20.10 -16.43
N GLY A 193 -7.62 20.12 -17.57
CA GLY A 193 -6.99 20.17 -18.89
C GLY A 193 -7.95 19.84 -20.02
N ASN A 194 -7.44 19.77 -21.25
CA ASN A 194 -8.28 19.51 -22.41
C ASN A 194 -8.59 18.02 -22.54
N VAL A 195 -9.87 17.72 -22.76
CA VAL A 195 -10.40 16.39 -23.06
C VAL A 195 -10.88 16.34 -24.50
N THR A 196 -10.74 15.18 -25.09
CA THR A 196 -11.22 14.88 -26.43
C THR A 196 -12.43 13.95 -26.33
N ILE A 197 -13.54 14.36 -26.94
CA ILE A 197 -14.80 13.60 -27.03
C ILE A 197 -15.22 13.45 -28.49
N PRO A 198 -16.01 12.44 -28.88
CA PRO A 198 -16.56 12.36 -30.22
C PRO A 198 -17.66 13.40 -30.44
N ASP A 199 -17.71 13.99 -31.64
CA ASP A 199 -18.85 14.78 -32.10
C ASP A 199 -20.03 13.83 -32.38
N MET A 200 -21.08 13.90 -31.58
CA MET A 200 -22.26 13.04 -31.70
C MET A 200 -23.46 13.74 -32.34
N THR A 201 -23.26 14.89 -33.01
CA THR A 201 -24.34 15.65 -33.66
C THR A 201 -24.95 14.90 -34.85
N THR A 202 -24.13 14.18 -35.63
CA THR A 202 -24.53 13.35 -36.77
C THR A 202 -23.58 12.17 -36.94
N ILE A 203 -23.92 11.21 -37.81
CA ILE A 203 -23.05 10.08 -38.15
C ILE A 203 -21.96 10.55 -39.12
N GLY A 204 -20.69 10.30 -38.78
CA GLY A 204 -19.57 10.51 -39.67
C GLY A 204 -19.48 9.40 -40.72
N THR A 205 -19.45 9.76 -42.01
CA THR A 205 -19.50 8.78 -43.11
C THR A 205 -18.11 8.37 -43.63
N GLU A 206 -17.05 9.08 -43.26
CA GLU A 206 -15.72 9.00 -43.90
C GLU A 206 -15.07 7.61 -43.83
N LYS A 207 -15.38 6.83 -42.80
CA LYS A 207 -14.84 5.47 -42.61
C LYS A 207 -15.52 4.41 -43.49
N VAL A 208 -16.70 4.71 -44.02
CA VAL A 208 -17.54 3.75 -44.76
C VAL A 208 -17.73 4.20 -46.21
N VAL A 209 -17.94 5.49 -46.45
CA VAL A 209 -18.24 6.07 -47.76
C VAL A 209 -17.15 7.05 -48.15
N LYS A 210 -16.49 6.81 -49.30
CA LYS A 210 -15.40 7.66 -49.83
C LYS A 210 -15.84 9.01 -50.41
N SER A 211 -17.14 9.31 -50.43
CA SER A 211 -17.68 10.53 -51.03
C SER A 211 -17.57 11.71 -50.07
N ASN A 212 -17.09 12.86 -50.55
CA ASN A 212 -17.04 14.10 -49.79
C ASN A 212 -18.43 14.73 -49.54
N ARG A 213 -19.52 14.12 -50.05
CA ARG A 213 -20.88 14.60 -49.83
C ARG A 213 -21.58 13.73 -48.79
N GLN A 214 -21.89 14.31 -47.63
CA GLN A 214 -22.76 13.74 -46.59
C GLN A 214 -24.23 13.76 -47.05
N GLY A 215 -24.54 13.07 -48.13
CA GLY A 215 -25.93 12.89 -48.57
C GLY A 215 -26.68 11.94 -47.63
N LEU A 216 -28.00 12.09 -47.54
CA LEU A 216 -28.87 11.24 -46.71
C LEU A 216 -28.64 9.74 -46.95
N GLY A 217 -28.50 9.31 -48.22
CA GLY A 217 -28.20 7.92 -48.54
C GLY A 217 -26.86 7.42 -47.97
N ALA A 218 -25.84 8.28 -47.90
CA ALA A 218 -24.56 7.93 -47.28
C ALA A 218 -24.70 7.73 -45.77
N LEU A 219 -25.46 8.61 -45.11
CA LEU A 219 -25.74 8.56 -43.68
C LEU A 219 -26.53 7.29 -43.31
N GLN A 220 -27.58 6.99 -44.06
CA GLN A 220 -28.42 5.80 -43.89
C GLN A 220 -27.63 4.50 -44.11
N TYR A 221 -26.82 4.42 -45.17
CA TYR A 221 -25.94 3.27 -45.42
C TYR A 221 -24.90 3.10 -44.31
N THR A 222 -24.32 4.21 -43.83
CA THR A 222 -23.33 4.19 -42.75
C THR A 222 -23.97 3.75 -41.43
N ALA A 223 -25.19 4.19 -41.12
CA ALA A 223 -25.92 3.78 -39.92
C ALA A 223 -26.13 2.25 -39.88
N ASN A 224 -26.62 1.66 -40.97
CA ASN A 224 -26.77 0.20 -41.08
C ASN A 224 -25.42 -0.53 -40.95
N SER A 225 -24.39 0.01 -41.63
CA SER A 225 -23.02 -0.52 -41.57
C SER A 225 -22.46 -0.50 -40.14
N TYR A 226 -22.67 0.58 -39.38
CA TYR A 226 -22.23 0.69 -37.99
C TYR A 226 -22.95 -0.30 -37.07
N GLY A 227 -24.25 -0.51 -37.26
CA GLY A 227 -24.98 -1.56 -36.53
C GLY A 227 -24.40 -2.95 -36.82
N THR A 228 -24.05 -3.23 -38.07
CA THR A 228 -23.40 -4.50 -38.45
C THR A 228 -21.98 -4.63 -37.90
N VAL A 229 -21.15 -3.58 -38.02
CA VAL A 229 -19.77 -3.54 -37.47
C VAL A 229 -19.77 -3.72 -35.95
N SER A 230 -20.83 -3.29 -35.27
CA SER A 230 -20.95 -3.47 -33.83
C SER A 230 -20.92 -4.94 -33.38
N LEU A 231 -21.18 -5.89 -34.28
CA LEU A 231 -21.04 -7.33 -34.00
C LEU A 231 -19.59 -7.77 -33.76
N ALA A 232 -18.61 -6.99 -34.21
CA ALA A 232 -17.18 -7.24 -33.95
C ALA A 232 -16.75 -6.87 -32.52
N TYR A 233 -17.63 -6.22 -31.74
CA TYR A 233 -17.36 -5.76 -30.38
C TYR A 233 -18.20 -6.53 -29.36
N ASP A 234 -17.57 -6.84 -28.24
CA ASP A 234 -18.20 -7.55 -27.14
C ASP A 234 -19.30 -6.73 -26.46
N SER A 235 -20.34 -7.44 -26.04
CA SER A 235 -21.38 -6.92 -25.15
C SER A 235 -21.34 -7.63 -23.80
N ALA A 236 -21.64 -6.91 -22.72
CA ALA A 236 -21.71 -7.47 -21.38
C ALA A 236 -23.05 -7.19 -20.69
N ALA A 237 -23.30 -7.87 -19.58
CA ALA A 237 -24.47 -7.61 -18.73
C ALA A 237 -24.37 -6.25 -18.02
N MET A 238 -25.52 -5.71 -17.61
CA MET A 238 -25.63 -4.42 -16.92
C MET A 238 -24.80 -4.30 -15.63
N GLU A 239 -24.51 -5.41 -14.95
CA GLU A 239 -23.65 -5.46 -13.76
C GLU A 239 -22.17 -5.17 -14.05
N LYS A 240 -21.75 -5.31 -15.31
CA LYS A 240 -20.37 -5.09 -15.77
C LYS A 240 -20.14 -3.68 -16.29
N VAL A 241 -21.15 -2.81 -16.25
CA VAL A 241 -21.01 -1.41 -16.63
C VAL A 241 -19.88 -0.78 -15.80
N PRO A 242 -18.86 -0.17 -16.46
CA PRO A 242 -17.71 0.37 -15.76
C PRO A 242 -18.11 1.55 -14.87
N SER A 243 -17.46 1.66 -13.71
CA SER A 243 -17.56 2.86 -12.89
C SER A 243 -16.96 4.06 -13.60
N ALA A 244 -17.46 5.26 -13.35
CA ALA A 244 -16.83 6.48 -13.84
C ALA A 244 -15.33 6.52 -13.47
N ARG A 245 -14.50 7.01 -14.39
CA ARG A 245 -13.02 7.08 -14.33
C ARG A 245 -12.30 5.75 -14.48
N ALA A 246 -13.02 4.66 -14.75
CA ALA A 246 -12.38 3.41 -15.16
C ALA A 246 -11.60 3.65 -16.46
N ILE A 247 -10.41 3.08 -16.55
CA ILE A 247 -9.62 3.12 -17.78
C ILE A 247 -10.29 2.17 -18.78
N TYR A 248 -10.50 2.64 -20.01
CA TYR A 248 -11.05 1.86 -21.10
C TYR A 248 -9.92 1.34 -21.99
N VAL A 249 -9.95 0.05 -22.31
CA VAL A 249 -9.10 -0.58 -23.31
C VAL A 249 -9.94 -1.25 -24.39
N GLU A 250 -9.38 -1.47 -25.58
CA GLU A 250 -10.14 -2.00 -26.73
C GLU A 250 -10.71 -3.41 -26.52
N SER A 251 -10.15 -4.18 -25.58
CA SER A 251 -10.68 -5.49 -25.18
C SER A 251 -11.87 -5.41 -24.24
N ASP A 252 -12.22 -4.23 -23.73
CA ASP A 252 -13.36 -4.06 -22.85
C ASP A 252 -14.68 -4.11 -23.65
N PRO A 253 -15.76 -4.67 -23.07
CA PRO A 253 -17.08 -4.62 -23.70
C PRO A 253 -17.52 -3.19 -23.99
N LEU A 254 -17.99 -2.95 -25.21
CA LEU A 254 -18.37 -1.61 -25.67
C LEU A 254 -19.83 -1.28 -25.29
N MET A 255 -20.69 -2.30 -25.22
CA MET A 255 -22.12 -2.16 -25.01
C MET A 255 -22.59 -3.05 -23.86
N PHE A 256 -23.59 -2.58 -23.13
CA PHE A 256 -24.13 -3.28 -21.96
C PHE A 256 -25.62 -3.48 -22.11
N CYS A 257 -26.07 -4.72 -22.24
CA CYS A 257 -27.46 -5.03 -22.56
C CYS A 257 -28.08 -5.96 -21.51
N ASP A 258 -29.38 -5.78 -21.29
CA ASP A 258 -30.27 -6.73 -20.63
C ASP A 258 -31.49 -7.02 -21.54
N GLU A 259 -32.52 -7.66 -20.99
CA GLU A 259 -33.73 -8.02 -21.75
C GLU A 259 -34.56 -6.82 -22.22
N ASN A 260 -34.46 -5.68 -21.54
CA ASN A 260 -35.35 -4.53 -21.76
C ASN A 260 -34.61 -3.33 -22.37
N LEU A 261 -33.32 -3.18 -22.08
CA LEU A 261 -32.54 -2.03 -22.51
C LEU A 261 -31.10 -2.40 -22.87
N CYS A 262 -30.53 -1.59 -23.76
CA CYS A 262 -29.10 -1.54 -23.99
C CYS A 262 -28.53 -0.17 -23.64
N LYS A 263 -27.31 -0.14 -23.12
CA LYS A 263 -26.61 1.04 -22.64
C LYS A 263 -25.23 1.16 -23.27
N TYR A 264 -24.86 2.38 -23.60
CA TYR A 264 -23.50 2.79 -23.96
C TYR A 264 -23.01 3.84 -22.97
N VAL A 265 -21.75 3.73 -22.53
CA VAL A 265 -21.09 4.70 -21.66
C VAL A 265 -20.10 5.50 -22.50
N PHE A 266 -20.18 6.83 -22.44
CA PHE A 266 -19.29 7.68 -23.22
C PHE A 266 -17.87 7.65 -22.66
N HIS A 267 -16.91 7.75 -23.57
CA HIS A 267 -15.50 7.79 -23.26
C HIS A 267 -14.91 9.18 -23.46
N GLU A 268 -13.95 9.53 -22.61
CA GLU A 268 -13.15 10.75 -22.71
C GLU A 268 -11.68 10.38 -22.81
N THR A 269 -10.97 11.00 -23.74
CA THR A 269 -9.55 10.75 -23.97
C THR A 269 -8.75 12.01 -23.65
N SER A 270 -7.58 11.85 -23.04
CA SER A 270 -6.68 12.97 -22.78
C SER A 270 -6.06 13.48 -24.07
N THR A 271 -6.30 14.76 -24.40
CA THR A 271 -5.72 15.40 -25.59
C THR A 271 -4.19 15.41 -25.53
N SER A 272 -3.59 15.49 -24.35
CA SER A 272 -2.13 15.42 -24.22
C SER A 272 -1.59 14.03 -24.51
N SER A 273 -2.30 12.97 -24.12
CA SER A 273 -1.89 11.59 -24.39
C SER A 273 -2.02 11.20 -25.87
N ILE A 274 -2.94 11.83 -26.61
CA ILE A 274 -3.09 11.59 -28.06
C ILE A 274 -1.89 12.14 -28.84
N LYS A 275 -1.25 13.22 -28.35
CA LYS A 275 -0.11 13.86 -29.02
C LYS A 275 1.24 13.21 -28.71
N ASP A 276 1.25 12.22 -27.81
CA ASP A 276 2.46 11.53 -27.38
C ASP A 276 2.58 10.21 -28.14
N ASP A 277 3.33 10.22 -29.25
CA ASP A 277 3.50 9.07 -30.16
C ASP A 277 4.11 7.83 -29.46
N ASP A 278 4.75 8.00 -28.30
CA ASP A 278 5.38 6.92 -27.55
C ASP A 278 4.42 6.20 -26.59
N THR A 279 3.18 6.68 -26.42
CA THR A 279 2.22 6.09 -25.46
C THR A 279 0.82 5.93 -26.03
N ASN A 280 0.15 4.83 -25.67
CA ASN A 280 -1.26 4.66 -26.00
C ASN A 280 -2.10 5.79 -25.37
N PRO A 281 -3.07 6.37 -26.12
CA PRO A 281 -3.98 7.37 -25.59
C PRO A 281 -4.67 6.89 -24.31
N MET A 282 -4.76 7.78 -23.34
CA MET A 282 -5.44 7.50 -22.08
C MET A 282 -6.93 7.81 -22.23
N THR A 283 -7.74 6.77 -22.31
CA THR A 283 -9.19 6.86 -22.43
C THR A 283 -9.87 6.34 -21.17
N VAL A 284 -10.92 7.03 -20.72
CA VAL A 284 -11.68 6.63 -19.53
C VAL A 284 -13.18 6.64 -19.77
N CYS A 285 -13.89 5.77 -19.05
CA CYS A 285 -15.33 5.78 -18.98
C CYS A 285 -15.82 6.97 -18.15
N THR A 286 -16.75 7.73 -18.70
CA THR A 286 -17.39 8.86 -18.00
C THR A 286 -18.56 8.38 -17.14
N ASN A 287 -19.22 9.30 -16.45
CA ASN A 287 -20.53 9.04 -15.83
C ASN A 287 -21.70 9.27 -16.80
N ARG A 288 -21.42 9.58 -18.08
CA ARG A 288 -22.42 9.83 -19.11
C ARG A 288 -22.78 8.53 -19.80
N SER A 289 -24.07 8.30 -19.98
CA SER A 289 -24.56 7.11 -20.65
C SER A 289 -25.82 7.38 -21.45
N ILE A 290 -26.02 6.62 -22.51
CA ILE A 290 -27.23 6.66 -23.33
C ILE A 290 -27.86 5.27 -23.37
N ASN A 291 -29.18 5.24 -23.32
CA ASN A 291 -29.96 4.01 -23.29
C ASN A 291 -30.79 3.89 -24.56
N VAL A 292 -31.04 2.64 -24.97
CA VAL A 292 -31.92 2.27 -26.06
C VAL A 292 -32.94 1.27 -25.53
N THR A 293 -34.20 1.46 -25.89
CA THR A 293 -35.30 0.57 -25.55
C THR A 293 -36.18 0.34 -26.77
N SER A 294 -36.77 -0.84 -26.85
CA SER A 294 -37.68 -1.21 -27.94
C SER A 294 -38.93 -1.84 -27.34
N SER A 295 -40.09 -1.57 -27.93
CA SER A 295 -41.36 -2.21 -27.58
C SER A 295 -41.98 -2.81 -28.83
N CYS A 296 -42.12 -4.14 -28.83
CA CYS A 296 -42.61 -4.91 -29.97
C CYS A 296 -43.93 -5.60 -29.68
N ILE A 297 -44.76 -5.69 -30.71
CA ILE A 297 -45.96 -6.53 -30.77
C ILE A 297 -45.80 -7.47 -31.96
N SER A 298 -46.21 -8.73 -31.80
CA SER A 298 -46.07 -9.79 -32.80
C SER A 298 -47.43 -10.37 -33.17
N TRP A 299 -47.55 -10.79 -34.44
CA TRP A 299 -48.73 -11.42 -34.99
C TRP A 299 -48.36 -12.55 -35.95
N PRO A 300 -49.17 -13.64 -35.98
CA PRO A 300 -48.94 -14.73 -36.91
C PRO A 300 -49.32 -14.32 -38.34
N VAL A 301 -48.54 -14.80 -39.30
CA VAL A 301 -48.80 -14.61 -40.73
C VAL A 301 -49.63 -15.78 -41.25
N ILE A 302 -50.79 -15.49 -41.85
CA ILE A 302 -51.77 -16.49 -42.30
C ILE A 302 -51.74 -16.75 -43.81
N SER A 303 -51.15 -15.84 -44.59
CA SER A 303 -50.97 -16.00 -46.04
C SER A 303 -49.66 -15.36 -46.49
N GLY A 304 -48.98 -15.96 -47.47
CA GLY A 304 -47.71 -15.43 -48.01
C GLY A 304 -46.48 -15.62 -47.12
N GLY A 305 -46.57 -16.37 -46.02
CA GLY A 305 -45.52 -16.48 -45.01
C GLY A 305 -44.23 -17.17 -45.45
N SER A 306 -44.22 -17.90 -46.56
CA SER A 306 -43.01 -18.55 -47.09
C SER A 306 -41.98 -17.58 -47.68
N GLY A 307 -42.30 -16.29 -47.80
CA GLY A 307 -41.40 -15.26 -48.35
C GLY A 307 -41.21 -15.32 -49.88
N ASN A 308 -41.99 -16.15 -50.57
CA ASN A 308 -41.99 -16.26 -52.03
C ASN A 308 -42.98 -15.30 -52.71
N THR A 309 -43.82 -14.62 -51.95
CA THR A 309 -44.83 -13.68 -52.44
C THR A 309 -44.59 -12.29 -51.86
N THR A 310 -45.00 -11.26 -52.60
CA THR A 310 -44.91 -9.87 -52.16
C THR A 310 -46.09 -9.48 -51.27
N ASN A 311 -47.24 -10.13 -51.41
CA ASN A 311 -48.39 -9.89 -50.54
C ASN A 311 -48.41 -10.91 -49.41
N VAL A 312 -48.48 -10.40 -48.19
CA VAL A 312 -48.48 -11.17 -46.94
C VAL A 312 -49.67 -10.73 -46.11
N THR A 313 -50.49 -11.66 -45.63
CA THR A 313 -51.64 -11.35 -44.78
C THR A 313 -51.36 -11.75 -43.35
N VAL A 314 -51.50 -10.80 -42.43
CA VAL A 314 -51.27 -10.94 -40.98
C VAL A 314 -52.61 -11.02 -40.26
N ALA A 315 -52.73 -11.89 -39.26
CA ALA A 315 -53.91 -11.96 -38.40
C ALA A 315 -53.72 -11.10 -37.15
N LEU A 316 -54.56 -10.07 -36.99
CA LEU A 316 -54.56 -9.19 -35.83
C LEU A 316 -55.41 -9.76 -34.69
N ASP A 317 -55.13 -9.34 -33.46
CA ASP A 317 -55.79 -9.85 -32.25
C ASP A 317 -57.31 -9.58 -32.19
N ASN A 318 -57.78 -8.56 -32.93
CA ASN A 318 -59.19 -8.20 -33.01
C ASN A 318 -59.98 -9.03 -34.04
N GLY A 319 -59.36 -10.04 -34.66
CA GLY A 319 -59.95 -10.87 -35.70
C GLY A 319 -59.94 -10.24 -37.10
N ASN A 320 -59.37 -9.04 -37.25
CA ASN A 320 -59.15 -8.42 -38.55
C ASN A 320 -57.84 -8.93 -39.18
N THR A 321 -57.72 -8.74 -40.49
CA THR A 321 -56.50 -9.03 -41.24
C THR A 321 -55.82 -7.75 -41.69
N TYR A 322 -54.50 -7.79 -41.77
CA TYR A 322 -53.69 -6.70 -42.31
C TYR A 322 -52.85 -7.23 -43.47
N ASP A 323 -52.99 -6.62 -44.64
CA ASP A 323 -52.21 -6.97 -45.83
C ASP A 323 -50.95 -6.10 -45.90
N LEU A 324 -49.81 -6.77 -45.86
CA LEU A 324 -48.46 -6.22 -45.92
C LEU A 324 -47.87 -6.46 -47.31
N TYR A 325 -47.24 -5.42 -47.85
CA TYR A 325 -46.46 -5.52 -49.09
C TYR A 325 -44.96 -5.63 -48.78
N ILE A 326 -44.34 -6.72 -49.21
CA ILE A 326 -42.91 -6.99 -49.17
C ILE A 326 -42.31 -6.65 -50.55
N PRO A 327 -41.37 -5.69 -50.65
CA PRO A 327 -40.89 -5.24 -51.96
C PRO A 327 -40.14 -6.30 -52.75
N VAL A 328 -39.42 -7.20 -52.07
CA VAL A 328 -38.62 -8.24 -52.72
C VAL A 328 -38.90 -9.59 -52.06
N PRO A 329 -39.44 -10.57 -52.80
CA PRO A 329 -39.54 -11.94 -52.33
C PRO A 329 -38.15 -12.56 -52.35
N GLY A 330 -37.60 -12.88 -51.18
CA GLY A 330 -36.25 -13.45 -51.07
C GLY A 330 -36.21 -14.96 -50.74
N GLY A 331 -37.37 -15.60 -50.57
CA GLY A 331 -37.46 -17.01 -50.14
C GLY A 331 -37.78 -17.20 -48.66
N SER A 332 -37.77 -18.45 -48.22
CA SER A 332 -37.91 -18.82 -46.80
C SER A 332 -36.61 -18.58 -46.03
N ASP A 333 -36.70 -18.59 -44.71
CA ASP A 333 -35.55 -18.61 -43.79
C ASP A 333 -34.72 -17.32 -43.84
N GLN A 334 -35.42 -16.19 -43.76
CA GLN A 334 -34.84 -14.86 -43.69
C GLN A 334 -35.78 -13.92 -42.95
N SER A 335 -35.21 -12.88 -42.37
CA SER A 335 -35.96 -11.81 -41.71
C SER A 335 -35.77 -10.50 -42.45
N THR A 336 -36.88 -9.89 -42.86
CA THR A 336 -36.90 -8.58 -43.54
C THR A 336 -37.32 -7.51 -42.56
N PHE A 337 -36.41 -6.59 -42.27
CA PHE A 337 -36.66 -5.40 -41.46
C PHE A 337 -37.07 -4.26 -42.38
N MET A 338 -38.06 -3.50 -41.97
CA MET A 338 -38.68 -2.45 -42.78
C MET A 338 -38.92 -1.22 -41.92
N THR A 339 -38.76 -0.05 -42.52
CA THR A 339 -39.04 1.24 -41.89
C THR A 339 -39.64 2.18 -42.92
N ASN A 340 -40.49 3.10 -42.47
CA ASN A 340 -41.03 4.16 -43.32
C ASN A 340 -40.94 5.49 -42.58
N SER A 341 -40.15 6.42 -43.12
CA SER A 341 -39.92 7.73 -42.50
C SER A 341 -41.14 8.65 -42.49
N GLN A 342 -42.26 8.26 -43.10
CA GLN A 342 -43.53 8.98 -42.99
C GLN A 342 -44.24 8.76 -41.66
N PHE A 343 -43.94 7.65 -40.96
CA PHE A 343 -44.55 7.33 -39.68
C PHE A 343 -43.52 7.51 -38.57
N ASP A 344 -43.80 8.41 -37.64
CA ASP A 344 -42.97 8.63 -36.45
C ASP A 344 -43.67 8.17 -35.17
N CYS A 345 -42.86 7.92 -34.14
CA CYS A 345 -43.32 7.65 -32.78
C CYS A 345 -42.78 8.70 -31.79
N GLY A 346 -42.42 9.89 -32.29
CA GLY A 346 -41.79 10.98 -31.55
C GLY A 346 -40.28 11.12 -31.80
N THR A 347 -39.70 12.19 -31.26
CA THR A 347 -38.27 12.50 -31.42
C THR A 347 -37.38 11.39 -30.84
N GLY A 348 -36.37 10.95 -31.61
CA GLY A 348 -35.50 9.86 -31.20
C GLY A 348 -36.20 8.49 -31.18
N CYS A 349 -37.34 8.35 -31.86
CA CYS A 349 -38.09 7.11 -31.99
C CYS A 349 -38.39 6.81 -33.46
N SER A 350 -38.18 5.55 -33.88
CA SER A 350 -38.58 5.05 -35.20
C SER A 350 -39.41 3.77 -35.09
N ILE A 351 -40.32 3.58 -36.03
CA ILE A 351 -41.10 2.36 -36.15
C ILE A 351 -40.37 1.40 -37.10
N VAL A 352 -39.99 0.23 -36.58
CA VAL A 352 -39.37 -0.85 -37.35
C VAL A 352 -40.32 -2.03 -37.37
N SER A 353 -40.69 -2.46 -38.58
CA SER A 353 -41.47 -3.67 -38.81
C SER A 353 -40.56 -4.82 -39.22
N VAL A 354 -40.89 -6.04 -38.83
CA VAL A 354 -40.09 -7.23 -39.16
C VAL A 354 -41.00 -8.32 -39.71
N PHE A 355 -40.61 -8.92 -40.82
CA PHE A 355 -41.26 -10.10 -41.38
C PHE A 355 -40.29 -11.28 -41.34
N GLU A 356 -40.62 -12.30 -40.55
CA GLU A 356 -39.90 -13.58 -40.47
C GLU A 356 -40.52 -14.56 -41.47
N ALA A 357 -39.83 -14.76 -42.60
CA ALA A 357 -40.28 -15.69 -43.63
C ALA A 357 -39.99 -17.14 -43.21
N SER A 358 -41.03 -17.97 -43.16
CA SER A 358 -40.94 -19.37 -42.80
C SER A 358 -42.04 -20.19 -43.47
N ALA A 359 -41.71 -21.41 -43.90
CA ALA A 359 -42.69 -22.34 -44.43
C ALA A 359 -43.62 -22.92 -43.34
N THR A 360 -43.20 -22.91 -42.08
CA THR A 360 -43.89 -23.59 -40.97
C THR A 360 -44.40 -22.63 -39.90
N SER A 361 -43.67 -21.54 -39.62
CA SER A 361 -44.00 -20.61 -38.53
C SER A 361 -43.61 -19.17 -38.87
N PRO A 362 -44.31 -18.52 -39.81
CA PRO A 362 -44.03 -17.13 -40.21
C PRO A 362 -44.65 -16.11 -39.24
N TRP A 363 -43.91 -15.05 -38.93
CA TRP A 363 -44.30 -14.03 -37.95
C TRP A 363 -44.07 -12.61 -38.48
N TYR A 364 -44.91 -11.69 -38.02
CA TYR A 364 -44.78 -10.27 -38.28
C TYR A 364 -44.68 -9.50 -36.96
N TYR A 365 -43.80 -8.51 -36.90
CA TYR A 365 -43.59 -7.66 -35.72
C TYR A 365 -43.72 -6.19 -36.11
N SER A 366 -44.27 -5.40 -35.19
CA SER A 366 -44.19 -3.94 -35.23
C SER A 366 -43.57 -3.46 -33.93
N CYS A 367 -42.46 -2.72 -34.06
CA CYS A 367 -41.63 -2.32 -32.93
C CYS A 367 -41.40 -0.80 -32.94
N ASN A 368 -41.61 -0.18 -31.78
CA ASN A 368 -41.17 1.18 -31.52
C ASN A 368 -39.77 1.13 -30.91
N VAL A 369 -38.76 1.64 -31.62
CA VAL A 369 -37.37 1.67 -31.18
C VAL A 369 -37.03 3.10 -30.78
N SER A 370 -36.59 3.29 -29.54
CA SER A 370 -36.32 4.62 -28.98
C SER A 370 -34.90 4.72 -28.42
N VAL A 371 -34.22 5.82 -28.74
CA VAL A 371 -32.97 6.25 -28.12
C VAL A 371 -33.30 7.34 -27.12
N HIS A 372 -32.90 7.13 -25.86
CA HIS A 372 -33.15 8.09 -24.78
C HIS A 372 -32.12 9.22 -24.76
N GLU A 373 -32.42 10.30 -24.03
CA GLU A 373 -31.45 11.37 -23.79
C GLU A 373 -30.22 10.88 -23.00
N VAL A 374 -29.11 11.59 -23.17
CA VAL A 374 -27.85 11.27 -22.47
C VAL A 374 -27.98 11.62 -21.00
N ALA A 375 -27.87 10.62 -20.13
CA ALA A 375 -27.82 10.81 -18.69
C ALA A 375 -26.52 11.54 -18.28
N ASN A 376 -26.63 12.46 -17.32
CA ASN A 376 -25.53 13.26 -16.78
C ASN A 376 -24.80 14.15 -17.82
N ALA A 377 -25.47 14.52 -18.92
CA ALA A 377 -24.97 15.56 -19.80
C ALA A 377 -25.03 16.95 -19.13
N THR A 378 -23.99 17.77 -19.35
CA THR A 378 -23.85 19.10 -18.71
C THR A 378 -23.52 20.19 -19.73
N LEU A 379 -22.89 19.82 -20.84
CA LEU A 379 -22.55 20.70 -21.95
C LEU A 379 -23.38 20.31 -23.18
N PRO A 380 -23.65 21.25 -24.12
CA PRO A 380 -24.34 20.94 -25.38
C PRO A 380 -23.67 19.81 -26.16
N GLU A 381 -22.33 19.75 -26.16
CA GLU A 381 -21.53 18.75 -26.86
C GLU A 381 -21.60 17.36 -26.20
N HIS A 382 -22.19 17.25 -24.99
CA HIS A 382 -22.41 15.95 -24.35
C HIS A 382 -23.65 15.22 -24.86
N TYR A 383 -24.56 15.93 -25.55
CA TYR A 383 -25.78 15.35 -26.10
C TYR A 383 -25.52 14.67 -27.45
N VAL A 384 -26.38 13.70 -27.76
CA VAL A 384 -26.43 13.07 -29.09
C VAL A 384 -27.46 13.83 -29.93
N GLY A 385 -27.09 14.21 -31.15
CA GLY A 385 -27.96 14.97 -32.03
C GLY A 385 -29.15 14.14 -32.55
N THR A 386 -30.26 14.81 -32.83
CA THR A 386 -31.50 14.17 -33.33
C THR A 386 -31.25 13.37 -34.60
N ASN A 387 -30.46 13.92 -35.53
CA ASN A 387 -30.08 13.26 -36.78
C ASN A 387 -29.43 11.89 -36.55
N LEU A 388 -28.54 11.77 -35.55
CA LEU A 388 -27.89 10.50 -35.22
C LEU A 388 -28.91 9.53 -34.59
N THR A 389 -29.73 10.00 -33.65
CA THR A 389 -30.74 9.15 -32.98
C THR A 389 -31.80 8.61 -33.95
N GLU A 390 -32.28 9.43 -34.88
CA GLU A 390 -33.26 9.02 -35.90
C GLU A 390 -32.66 7.98 -36.86
N LEU A 391 -31.42 8.20 -37.31
CA LEU A 391 -30.70 7.21 -38.11
C LEU A 391 -30.46 5.91 -37.36
N ALA A 392 -30.08 5.97 -36.08
CA ALA A 392 -29.77 4.79 -35.27
C ALA A 392 -31.00 3.92 -34.97
N THR A 393 -32.16 4.53 -34.71
CA THR A 393 -33.41 3.82 -34.40
C THR A 393 -33.97 3.08 -35.60
N ALA A 394 -33.82 3.61 -36.82
CA ALA A 394 -34.24 2.94 -38.05
C ALA A 394 -33.14 2.08 -38.69
N ALA A 395 -31.90 2.16 -38.21
CA ALA A 395 -30.69 1.71 -38.91
C ALA A 395 -30.74 0.28 -39.47
N ILE A 396 -31.35 -0.66 -38.74
CA ILE A 396 -31.41 -2.07 -39.13
C ILE A 396 -32.15 -2.27 -40.47
N ALA A 397 -33.06 -1.37 -40.83
CA ALA A 397 -33.82 -1.43 -42.08
C ALA A 397 -33.28 -0.47 -43.16
N LEU A 398 -32.28 0.36 -42.86
CA LEU A 398 -31.77 1.37 -43.79
C LEU A 398 -30.81 0.76 -44.82
N GLN A 399 -31.00 1.13 -46.09
CA GLN A 399 -30.09 0.79 -47.20
C GLN A 399 -29.33 2.00 -47.73
N GLY A 400 -29.92 3.19 -47.61
CA GLY A 400 -29.35 4.42 -48.17
C GLY A 400 -29.58 4.59 -49.67
N TYR A 401 -28.74 4.00 -50.51
CA TYR A 401 -28.75 4.27 -51.97
C TYR A 401 -29.75 3.42 -52.77
N ALA A 402 -30.09 2.22 -52.27
CA ALA A 402 -30.86 1.23 -53.02
C ALA A 402 -32.36 1.19 -52.68
N ALA A 403 -32.80 1.85 -51.61
CA ALA A 403 -34.18 1.72 -51.11
C ALA A 403 -35.26 2.17 -52.12
N SER A 404 -34.95 3.19 -52.92
CA SER A 404 -35.92 3.83 -53.82
C SER A 404 -36.15 3.09 -55.14
N SER A 405 -35.27 2.15 -55.54
CA SER A 405 -35.34 1.55 -56.88
C SER A 405 -36.32 0.38 -56.98
N LEU A 406 -36.67 -0.25 -55.86
CA LEU A 406 -37.50 -1.47 -55.81
C LEU A 406 -38.87 -1.26 -55.16
N ALA A 407 -39.01 -0.27 -54.26
CA ALA A 407 -40.24 -0.01 -53.51
C ALA A 407 -41.13 1.10 -54.11
N ASN A 408 -40.68 1.83 -55.15
CA ASN A 408 -41.34 3.03 -55.69
C ASN A 408 -41.69 4.13 -54.64
N ASP A 409 -41.16 4.03 -53.42
CA ASP A 409 -41.30 4.98 -52.34
C ASP A 409 -39.91 5.25 -51.74
N THR A 410 -39.50 6.51 -51.72
CA THR A 410 -38.20 6.93 -51.17
C THR A 410 -38.17 6.95 -49.65
N ASN A 411 -39.34 6.95 -49.00
CA ASN A 411 -39.48 6.97 -47.54
C ASN A 411 -39.45 5.57 -46.94
N PHE A 412 -39.85 4.57 -47.73
CA PHE A 412 -39.81 3.18 -47.34
C PHE A 412 -38.42 2.59 -47.59
N GLN A 413 -37.82 2.01 -46.55
CA GLN A 413 -36.58 1.24 -46.67
C GLN A 413 -36.74 -0.11 -46.01
N TYR A 414 -35.97 -1.07 -46.49
CA TYR A 414 -35.97 -2.41 -45.94
C TYR A 414 -34.58 -3.03 -46.04
N GLN A 415 -34.28 -3.99 -45.19
CA GLN A 415 -33.07 -4.79 -45.29
C GLN A 415 -33.38 -6.23 -44.87
N THR A 416 -32.86 -7.18 -45.63
CA THR A 416 -33.10 -8.60 -45.38
C THR A 416 -31.83 -9.27 -44.87
N TYR A 417 -31.99 -10.07 -43.83
CA TYR A 417 -30.91 -10.81 -43.17
C TYR A 417 -31.23 -12.31 -43.21
N PRO A 418 -30.26 -13.17 -43.59
CA PRO A 418 -30.44 -14.63 -43.57
C PRO A 418 -30.71 -15.15 -42.15
N ALA A 419 -31.52 -16.21 -42.01
CA ALA A 419 -31.84 -16.82 -40.72
C ALA A 419 -30.62 -17.30 -39.93
N GLU A 420 -29.51 -17.62 -40.59
CA GLU A 420 -28.27 -18.03 -39.93
C GLU A 420 -27.47 -16.85 -39.33
N SER A 421 -27.85 -15.60 -39.64
CA SER A 421 -27.19 -14.42 -39.10
C SER A 421 -27.77 -14.01 -37.74
N ILE A 422 -26.98 -13.28 -36.94
CA ILE A 422 -27.40 -12.81 -35.60
C ILE A 422 -28.69 -12.00 -35.66
N PHE A 423 -28.81 -11.11 -36.65
CA PHE A 423 -29.98 -10.23 -36.78
C PHE A 423 -31.11 -10.84 -37.63
N GLY A 424 -30.83 -11.88 -38.42
CA GLY A 424 -31.83 -12.55 -39.25
C GLY A 424 -32.48 -13.78 -38.61
N ASN A 425 -31.93 -14.29 -37.51
CA ASN A 425 -32.44 -15.47 -36.81
C ASN A 425 -33.91 -15.31 -36.40
N PRO A 426 -34.80 -16.28 -36.69
CA PRO A 426 -36.22 -16.20 -36.33
C PRO A 426 -36.47 -16.20 -34.81
N MET A 427 -37.32 -15.28 -34.34
CA MET A 427 -37.72 -15.13 -32.94
C MET A 427 -39.05 -15.84 -32.62
N ASN A 428 -39.70 -16.44 -33.62
CA ASN A 428 -40.87 -17.32 -33.47
C ASN A 428 -42.03 -16.71 -32.67
N GLY A 429 -42.32 -15.44 -32.92
CA GLY A 429 -43.35 -14.65 -32.26
C GLY A 429 -42.94 -14.03 -30.92
N THR A 430 -41.68 -14.18 -30.48
CA THR A 430 -41.24 -13.73 -29.16
C THR A 430 -40.87 -12.24 -29.14
N ASN A 431 -41.73 -11.42 -28.56
CA ASN A 431 -41.54 -9.96 -28.50
C ASN A 431 -40.25 -9.55 -27.78
N GLN A 432 -39.93 -10.18 -26.65
CA GLN A 432 -38.78 -9.80 -25.81
C GLN A 432 -37.45 -10.01 -26.52
N VAL A 433 -37.31 -11.10 -27.28
CA VAL A 433 -36.06 -11.38 -28.00
C VAL A 433 -35.91 -10.45 -29.20
N MET A 434 -37.00 -10.15 -29.92
CA MET A 434 -36.98 -9.14 -30.98
C MET A 434 -36.59 -7.75 -30.45
N GLN A 435 -37.11 -7.36 -29.28
CA GLN A 435 -36.72 -6.11 -28.60
C GLN A 435 -35.23 -6.09 -28.27
N MET A 436 -34.67 -7.20 -27.76
CA MET A 436 -33.24 -7.32 -27.45
C MET A 436 -32.37 -7.15 -28.70
N ILE A 437 -32.76 -7.75 -29.83
CA ILE A 437 -32.05 -7.63 -31.10
C ILE A 437 -32.04 -6.19 -31.60
N LEU A 438 -33.21 -5.53 -31.60
CA LEU A 438 -33.32 -4.13 -32.00
C LEU A 438 -32.52 -3.20 -31.08
N ASN A 439 -32.61 -3.40 -29.77
CA ASN A 439 -31.83 -2.66 -28.79
C ASN A 439 -30.32 -2.80 -29.04
N ARG A 440 -29.84 -4.03 -29.29
CA ARG A 440 -28.43 -4.33 -29.52
C ARG A 440 -27.92 -3.76 -30.83
N PHE A 441 -28.74 -3.77 -31.88
CA PHE A 441 -28.38 -3.17 -33.17
C PHE A 441 -28.27 -1.65 -33.03
N THR A 442 -29.32 -1.00 -32.50
CA THR A 442 -29.43 0.45 -32.38
C THR A 442 -28.38 1.03 -31.44
N ILE A 443 -28.13 0.43 -30.26
CA ILE A 443 -27.03 0.89 -29.38
C ILE A 443 -25.67 0.72 -30.06
N GLY A 444 -25.53 -0.31 -30.90
CA GLY A 444 -24.32 -0.58 -31.68
C GLY A 444 -24.01 0.55 -32.65
N VAL A 445 -25.04 1.10 -33.32
CA VAL A 445 -24.87 2.28 -34.19
C VAL A 445 -24.29 3.46 -33.40
N VAL A 446 -24.87 3.75 -32.23
CA VAL A 446 -24.41 4.85 -31.36
C VAL A 446 -22.99 4.63 -30.87
N ALA A 447 -22.67 3.43 -30.42
CA ALA A 447 -21.35 3.07 -29.89
C ALA A 447 -20.26 3.14 -30.98
N ILE A 448 -20.53 2.62 -32.17
CA ILE A 448 -19.58 2.66 -33.30
C ILE A 448 -19.43 4.07 -33.86
N ALA A 449 -20.50 4.88 -33.86
CA ALA A 449 -20.42 6.30 -34.19
C ALA A 449 -19.50 7.03 -33.19
N ALA A 450 -19.62 6.77 -31.90
CA ALA A 450 -18.76 7.38 -30.89
C ALA A 450 -17.27 7.03 -31.04
N LEU A 451 -16.93 5.88 -31.64
CA LEU A 451 -15.54 5.50 -31.92
C LEU A 451 -14.98 6.11 -33.22
N ASN A 452 -15.83 6.41 -34.19
CA ASN A 452 -15.40 6.76 -35.55
C ASN A 452 -15.70 8.19 -35.97
N ASN A 453 -16.60 8.88 -35.25
CA ASN A 453 -16.92 10.27 -35.53
C ASN A 453 -15.70 11.18 -35.27
N PRO A 454 -15.65 12.34 -35.94
CA PRO A 454 -14.63 13.35 -35.68
C PRO A 454 -14.60 13.75 -34.20
N SER A 455 -13.41 14.04 -33.69
CA SER A 455 -13.21 14.36 -32.29
C SER A 455 -13.28 15.88 -32.02
N LEU A 456 -14.00 16.28 -30.98
CA LEU A 456 -14.02 17.63 -30.44
C LEU A 456 -13.09 17.74 -29.23
N THR A 457 -12.43 18.89 -29.07
CA THR A 457 -11.58 19.17 -27.89
C THR A 457 -12.25 20.22 -27.04
N LEU A 458 -12.47 19.91 -25.76
CA LEU A 458 -13.13 20.78 -24.79
C LEU A 458 -12.28 20.92 -23.53
N GLU A 459 -12.47 22.01 -22.79
CA GLU A 459 -11.87 22.16 -21.47
C GLU A 459 -12.63 21.27 -20.46
N GLY A 460 -11.89 20.49 -19.68
CA GLY A 460 -12.48 19.58 -18.71
C GLY A 460 -11.46 19.00 -17.75
N THR A 461 -11.68 17.74 -17.36
CA THR A 461 -10.76 17.00 -16.50
C THR A 461 -10.10 15.89 -17.28
N MET A 462 -8.90 16.16 -17.80
CA MET A 462 -8.13 15.20 -18.59
C MET A 462 -7.69 13.98 -17.75
N PRO A 463 -7.87 12.75 -18.27
CA PRO A 463 -7.38 11.55 -17.62
C PRO A 463 -5.87 11.38 -17.80
N MET A 464 -5.17 11.09 -16.71
CA MET A 464 -3.72 10.89 -16.67
C MET A 464 -3.38 9.58 -15.95
N LYS A 465 -2.24 8.98 -16.30
CA LYS A 465 -1.70 7.82 -15.56
C LYS A 465 -1.38 8.23 -14.13
N GLY A 466 -2.12 7.68 -13.18
CA GLY A 466 -1.81 7.80 -11.76
C GLY A 466 -0.93 6.65 -11.28
N THR A 467 -0.63 6.67 -9.97
CA THR A 467 0.05 5.54 -9.31
C THR A 467 -0.83 4.98 -8.20
N LYS A 468 -0.73 3.69 -7.92
CA LYS A 468 -1.42 3.05 -6.79
C LYS A 468 -0.38 2.39 -5.88
N LEU A 469 -0.68 2.32 -4.60
CA LEU A 469 0.14 1.54 -3.68
C LEU A 469 -0.34 0.09 -3.76
N ASN A 470 0.53 -0.79 -4.24
CA ASN A 470 0.26 -2.21 -4.27
C ASN A 470 0.99 -2.88 -3.11
N VAL A 471 0.23 -3.44 -2.17
CA VAL A 471 0.78 -4.16 -1.03
C VAL A 471 0.68 -5.65 -1.33
N SER A 472 1.79 -6.23 -1.78
CA SER A 472 1.83 -7.61 -2.24
C SER A 472 1.72 -8.62 -1.09
N HIS A 473 2.25 -8.28 0.09
CA HIS A 473 2.40 -9.24 1.18
C HIS A 473 2.03 -8.65 2.55
N TRP A 474 0.73 -8.44 2.80
CA TRP A 474 0.22 -8.01 4.11
C TRP A 474 0.66 -8.93 5.25
N ASN A 475 0.67 -10.24 5.02
CA ASN A 475 1.10 -11.22 6.01
C ASN A 475 2.54 -11.01 6.48
N MET A 476 3.47 -10.65 5.57
CA MET A 476 4.86 -10.37 5.94
C MET A 476 4.97 -9.07 6.73
N ILE A 477 4.21 -8.03 6.36
CA ILE A 477 4.18 -6.77 7.11
C ILE A 477 3.70 -7.02 8.54
N HIS A 478 2.59 -7.74 8.71
CA HIS A 478 2.08 -8.11 10.03
C HIS A 478 3.09 -8.92 10.83
N MET A 479 3.72 -9.92 10.20
CA MET A 479 4.73 -10.76 10.84
C MET A 479 5.93 -9.95 11.31
N ILE A 480 6.51 -9.10 10.46
CA ILE A 480 7.71 -8.31 10.81
C ILE A 480 7.40 -7.32 11.94
N LEU A 481 6.28 -6.57 11.85
CA LEU A 481 5.90 -5.59 12.85
C LEU A 481 5.59 -6.24 14.19
N LEU A 482 4.82 -7.34 14.20
CA LEU A 482 4.48 -8.09 15.41
C LEU A 482 5.72 -8.74 16.04
N LEU A 483 6.56 -9.39 15.22
CA LEU A 483 7.79 -10.03 15.70
C LEU A 483 8.73 -9.00 16.32
N THR A 484 8.88 -7.83 15.70
CA THR A 484 9.69 -6.73 16.24
C THR A 484 9.17 -6.28 17.60
N ALA A 485 7.87 -6.00 17.71
CA ALA A 485 7.24 -5.56 18.96
C ALA A 485 7.36 -6.60 20.08
N VAL A 486 7.06 -7.87 19.78
CA VAL A 486 7.07 -8.97 20.76
C VAL A 486 8.49 -9.29 21.20
N LEU A 487 9.43 -9.41 20.25
CA LEU A 487 10.83 -9.73 20.56
C LEU A 487 11.48 -8.61 21.37
N GLN A 488 11.23 -7.35 21.03
CA GLN A 488 11.73 -6.21 21.78
C GLN A 488 11.20 -6.20 23.22
N LEU A 489 9.90 -6.47 23.42
CA LEU A 489 9.31 -6.55 24.76
C LEU A 489 9.87 -7.74 25.56
N ALA A 490 9.93 -8.92 24.95
CA ALA A 490 10.42 -10.13 25.58
C ALA A 490 11.89 -9.99 26.02
N LEU A 491 12.76 -9.49 25.13
CA LEU A 491 14.17 -9.24 25.44
C LEU A 491 14.30 -8.13 26.51
N GLY A 492 13.50 -7.07 26.43
CA GLY A 492 13.52 -5.98 27.41
C GLY A 492 13.12 -6.44 28.81
N LEU A 493 12.05 -7.23 28.92
CA LEU A 493 11.60 -7.82 30.18
C LEU A 493 12.62 -8.83 30.72
N ALA A 494 13.17 -9.70 29.87
CA ALA A 494 14.21 -10.65 30.27
C ALA A 494 15.46 -9.92 30.79
N ALA A 495 15.93 -8.89 30.08
CA ALA A 495 17.05 -8.07 30.50
C ALA A 495 16.79 -7.39 31.85
N ALA A 496 15.59 -6.82 32.04
CA ALA A 496 15.20 -6.20 33.31
C ALA A 496 15.13 -7.20 34.47
N LEU A 497 14.58 -8.40 34.26
CA LEU A 497 14.49 -9.45 35.28
C LEU A 497 15.88 -9.98 35.68
N VAL A 498 16.78 -10.11 34.70
CA VAL A 498 18.15 -10.55 34.92
C VAL A 498 18.98 -9.47 35.61
N ALA A 499 18.89 -8.22 35.14
CA ALA A 499 19.59 -7.08 35.73
C ALA A 499 19.16 -6.85 37.19
N ASN A 500 17.87 -7.01 37.51
CA ASN A 500 17.33 -6.89 38.87
C ASN A 500 17.92 -7.88 39.90
N ARG A 501 18.68 -8.90 39.48
CA ARG A 501 19.40 -9.79 40.40
C ARG A 501 20.60 -9.14 41.07
N VAL A 502 21.07 -8.02 40.53
CA VAL A 502 22.23 -7.27 41.02
C VAL A 502 21.82 -5.81 41.14
N VAL A 503 22.39 -5.07 42.09
CA VAL A 503 22.17 -3.62 42.15
C VAL A 503 22.96 -2.94 41.03
N VAL A 504 22.25 -2.22 40.16
CA VAL A 504 22.81 -1.50 39.01
C VAL A 504 22.99 -0.02 39.36
N PRO A 505 24.15 0.61 39.08
CA PRO A 505 24.35 2.05 39.25
C PRO A 505 23.41 2.86 38.35
N ASP A 506 23.10 4.11 38.71
CA ASP A 506 22.24 5.01 37.93
C ASP A 506 22.99 5.60 36.70
N GLY A 507 23.55 4.75 35.84
CA GLY A 507 23.86 5.04 34.43
C GLY A 507 24.81 6.18 34.07
N GLY A 508 25.32 6.96 35.02
CA GLY A 508 26.16 8.14 34.79
C GLY A 508 27.65 7.81 34.64
N ALA A 509 28.37 8.56 33.79
CA ALA A 509 29.82 8.39 33.61
C ALA A 509 30.61 8.53 34.93
N VAL A 510 30.16 9.43 35.79
CA VAL A 510 30.75 9.68 37.12
C VAL A 510 30.52 8.49 38.05
N GLU A 511 29.33 7.91 38.05
CA GLU A 511 28.99 6.77 38.90
C GLU A 511 29.73 5.50 38.45
N MET A 512 29.86 5.29 37.14
CA MET A 512 30.70 4.23 36.59
C MET A 512 32.16 4.39 37.00
N ALA A 513 32.69 5.63 36.98
CA ALA A 513 34.04 5.92 37.44
C ALA A 513 34.22 5.68 38.95
N GLN A 514 33.19 5.97 39.75
CA GLN A 514 33.19 5.71 41.20
C GLN A 514 33.21 4.21 41.52
N VAL A 515 32.45 3.38 40.79
CA VAL A 515 32.51 1.91 40.93
C VAL A 515 33.88 1.36 40.52
N MET A 516 34.53 1.97 39.53
CA MET A 516 35.89 1.57 39.08
C MET A 516 37.03 2.14 39.94
N ARG A 517 36.73 2.99 40.93
CA ARG A 517 37.76 3.69 41.73
C ARG A 517 38.70 2.72 42.45
N SER A 518 38.18 1.63 43.01
CA SER A 518 39.00 0.60 43.68
C SER A 518 40.02 -0.01 42.70
N MET A 519 39.56 -0.36 41.49
CA MET A 519 40.41 -0.90 40.43
C MET A 519 41.49 0.10 39.96
N ALA A 520 41.14 1.38 39.81
CA ALA A 520 42.08 2.42 39.38
C ALA A 520 43.17 2.70 40.43
N ILE A 521 42.81 2.76 41.71
CA ILE A 521 43.77 2.98 42.81
C ILE A 521 44.75 1.81 42.93
N GLN A 522 44.26 0.59 42.81
CA GLN A 522 45.07 -0.62 42.98
C GLN A 522 46.03 -0.86 41.81
N ASP A 523 45.59 -0.52 40.60
CA ASP A 523 46.43 -0.52 39.40
C ASP A 523 47.55 0.53 39.49
N ARG A 524 47.23 1.73 40.00
CA ARG A 524 48.24 2.78 40.23
C ARG A 524 49.29 2.34 41.25
N ARG A 525 48.86 1.73 42.37
CA ARG A 525 49.77 1.17 43.39
C ARG A 525 50.64 0.05 42.84
N ALA A 526 50.08 -0.85 42.03
CA ALA A 526 50.84 -1.93 41.41
C ALA A 526 51.92 -1.40 40.44
N ASN A 527 51.62 -0.32 39.71
CA ASN A 527 52.59 0.34 38.82
C ASN A 527 53.67 1.10 39.61
N GLU A 528 53.30 1.77 40.70
CA GLU A 528 54.24 2.45 41.60
C GLU A 528 55.20 1.43 42.27
N GLU A 529 54.69 0.30 42.77
CA GLU A 529 55.51 -0.78 43.34
C GLU A 529 56.41 -1.47 42.30
N ALA A 530 55.97 -1.60 41.05
CA ALA A 530 56.78 -2.16 39.97
C ALA A 530 57.92 -1.23 39.56
N LEU A 531 57.65 0.08 39.53
CA LEU A 531 58.64 1.12 39.25
C LEU A 531 59.71 1.20 40.35
N GLU A 532 59.29 1.11 41.62
CA GLU A 532 60.19 1.17 42.79
C GLU A 532 61.10 -0.07 42.89
N LYS A 533 60.64 -1.23 42.38
CA LYS A 533 61.41 -2.49 42.38
C LYS A 533 62.24 -2.72 41.10
N GLY A 534 62.18 -1.82 40.12
CA GLY A 534 62.95 -1.93 38.88
C GLY A 534 62.62 -3.16 38.02
N LEU A 535 61.45 -3.79 38.20
CA LEU A 535 61.04 -4.92 37.39
C LEU A 535 60.47 -4.43 36.04
N THR A 536 60.92 -5.03 34.94
CA THR A 536 60.21 -4.92 33.67
C THR A 536 58.82 -5.55 33.80
N THR A 537 57.84 -4.93 33.16
CA THR A 537 56.39 -5.25 33.18
C THR A 537 56.01 -6.65 32.67
N GLU A 538 56.91 -7.64 32.72
CA GLU A 538 56.65 -9.03 32.33
C GLU A 538 56.38 -9.96 33.53
N GLY A 539 56.66 -9.51 34.77
CA GLY A 539 56.34 -10.23 36.01
C GLY A 539 55.07 -9.78 36.73
N ALA A 540 54.16 -9.06 36.06
CA ALA A 540 52.99 -8.47 36.72
C ALA A 540 51.99 -9.56 37.14
N LYS A 541 51.74 -9.65 38.46
CA LYS A 541 50.68 -10.47 39.08
C LYS A 541 49.38 -10.33 38.27
N GLY A 542 48.86 -11.45 37.76
CA GLY A 542 47.60 -11.46 37.02
C GLY A 542 46.41 -11.20 37.94
N SER A 543 45.98 -9.95 38.07
CA SER A 543 44.80 -9.57 38.85
C SER A 543 43.50 -9.88 38.11
N LYS A 544 42.55 -10.47 38.81
CA LYS A 544 41.19 -10.68 38.28
C LYS A 544 40.18 -9.95 39.17
N TRP A 545 39.18 -9.37 38.54
CA TRP A 545 38.23 -8.44 39.15
C TRP A 545 36.79 -8.96 39.00
N ILE A 546 35.97 -8.83 40.04
CA ILE A 546 34.54 -9.15 40.03
C ILE A 546 33.74 -7.96 40.55
N TYR A 547 32.54 -7.75 40.02
CA TYR A 547 31.63 -6.73 40.53
C TYR A 547 30.83 -7.27 41.72
N ARG A 548 30.74 -6.52 42.82
CA ARG A 548 29.96 -6.90 44.00
C ARG A 548 29.05 -5.78 44.48
N ASP A 549 27.88 -6.18 44.97
CA ASP A 549 26.88 -5.36 45.65
C ASP A 549 26.74 -5.81 47.10
N THR A 550 27.56 -5.25 48.00
CA THR A 550 27.54 -5.60 49.43
C THR A 550 26.55 -4.75 50.19
N LEU A 551 25.63 -5.36 50.94
CA LEU A 551 24.68 -4.63 51.79
C LEU A 551 25.42 -4.07 53.01
N VAL A 552 25.49 -2.74 53.13
CA VAL A 552 26.20 -2.07 54.23
C VAL A 552 25.23 -1.60 55.33
N SER A 553 24.00 -1.25 54.99
CA SER A 553 22.99 -0.85 55.98
C SER A 553 21.64 -1.52 55.70
N LYS A 554 21.21 -2.38 56.62
CA LYS A 554 19.91 -3.08 56.56
C LYS A 554 18.72 -2.13 56.74
N ASP A 555 18.85 -1.13 57.61
CA ASP A 555 17.77 -0.20 57.95
C ASP A 555 17.50 0.84 56.86
N ALA A 556 18.55 1.24 56.12
CA ALA A 556 18.44 2.20 55.02
C ALA A 556 18.36 1.56 53.62
N GLY A 557 18.58 0.24 53.52
CA GLY A 557 18.60 -0.53 52.27
C GLY A 557 19.70 -0.10 51.29
N ILE A 558 20.85 0.33 51.81
CA ILE A 558 21.97 0.88 51.03
C ILE A 558 23.01 -0.20 50.75
N TYR A 559 23.35 -0.36 49.47
CA TYR A 559 24.40 -1.24 48.96
C TYR A 559 25.64 -0.44 48.61
N ASP A 560 26.82 -1.03 48.87
CA ASP A 560 28.11 -0.55 48.39
C ASP A 560 28.51 -1.29 47.12
N LEU A 561 28.66 -0.54 46.03
CA LEU A 561 29.00 -1.07 44.71
C LEU A 561 30.48 -0.85 44.43
N HIS A 562 31.26 -1.94 44.34
CA HIS A 562 32.69 -1.87 44.07
C HIS A 562 33.20 -3.07 43.25
N MET A 563 34.41 -2.91 42.69
CA MET A 563 35.16 -3.99 42.06
C MET A 563 36.11 -4.62 43.09
N GLU A 564 36.02 -5.94 43.27
CA GLU A 564 36.88 -6.72 44.17
C GLU A 564 37.98 -7.45 43.40
N GLU A 565 39.23 -7.36 43.87
CA GLU A 565 40.40 -8.04 43.28
C GLU A 565 40.63 -9.43 43.89
N GLN A 566 40.96 -10.40 43.05
CA GLN A 566 41.58 -11.67 43.45
C GLN A 566 42.99 -11.75 42.85
N THR A 567 44.00 -11.71 43.71
CA THR A 567 45.40 -11.89 43.35
C THR A 567 45.74 -13.37 43.27
N PHE A 568 46.40 -13.79 42.17
CA PHE A 568 46.96 -15.14 42.05
C PHE A 568 48.49 -15.03 42.13
N HIS A 569 49.09 -15.73 43.09
CA HIS A 569 50.53 -15.95 43.09
C HIS A 569 50.88 -16.97 42.01
N ALA A 570 51.84 -16.64 41.15
CA ALA A 570 52.41 -17.61 40.22
C ALA A 570 53.04 -18.75 41.03
N ARG A 571 52.75 -19.99 40.62
CA ARG A 571 53.32 -21.21 41.20
C ARG A 571 54.84 -21.16 41.05
N ASN A 572 55.56 -20.96 42.16
CA ASN A 572 57.00 -21.23 42.21
C ASN A 572 57.21 -22.74 42.17
N GLU A 573 58.15 -23.20 41.35
CA GLU A 573 58.70 -24.55 41.37
C GLU A 573 59.47 -24.77 42.68
N ALA A 574 58.75 -25.06 43.76
CA ALA A 574 59.21 -25.82 44.92
C ALA A 574 57.96 -26.11 45.75
N GLY A 575 57.51 -27.37 45.75
CA GLY A 575 56.31 -27.76 46.47
C GLY A 575 56.49 -27.61 47.98
N MET A 576 55.61 -26.84 48.62
CA MET A 576 54.99 -27.12 49.92
C MET A 576 53.74 -26.24 50.07
N ILE A 577 52.63 -26.86 50.50
CA ILE A 577 51.36 -26.18 50.78
C ILE A 577 51.44 -25.69 52.22
N GLU A 578 51.35 -24.37 52.45
CA GLU A 578 51.03 -23.84 53.77
C GLU A 578 49.56 -23.36 53.76
N MET A 579 48.71 -24.14 54.42
CA MET A 579 47.32 -23.79 54.71
C MET A 579 47.32 -22.74 55.82
N ASN A 580 46.93 -21.50 55.54
CA ASN A 580 46.59 -20.57 56.60
C ASN A 580 45.10 -20.77 56.98
N ALA A 581 44.88 -21.59 58.00
CA ALA A 581 43.58 -21.82 58.60
C ALA A 581 43.30 -20.75 59.65
N GLN A 582 42.26 -19.95 59.42
CA GLN A 582 41.56 -19.27 60.51
C GLN A 582 40.06 -19.52 60.37
N HIS A 583 39.64 -20.64 60.95
CA HIS A 583 38.26 -20.97 61.23
C HIS A 583 38.03 -20.71 62.73
N THR A 584 37.21 -19.71 63.07
CA THR A 584 36.63 -19.58 64.41
C THR A 584 35.37 -20.43 64.51
N SER A 585 35.26 -21.12 65.64
CA SER A 585 34.37 -22.25 65.95
C SER A 585 32.90 -21.88 66.15
N ARG A 586 31.99 -22.78 65.77
CA ARG A 586 30.63 -22.84 66.33
C ARG A 586 30.26 -24.29 66.67
N GLY A 587 29.87 -24.49 67.93
CA GLY A 587 29.65 -25.79 68.57
C GLY A 587 28.43 -26.58 68.05
N SER A 588 28.53 -27.87 68.31
CA SER A 588 27.65 -29.00 67.98
C SER A 588 26.36 -29.04 68.85
N THR A 589 25.19 -29.20 68.21
CA THR A 589 24.27 -30.39 68.25
C THR A 589 23.19 -30.39 69.36
N PRO A 590 22.12 -31.20 69.30
CA PRO A 590 21.71 -32.19 68.26
C PRO A 590 20.26 -32.08 67.77
N VAL A 591 19.95 -32.86 66.74
CA VAL A 591 18.59 -33.21 66.32
C VAL A 591 18.03 -34.32 67.22
N LYS A 592 16.88 -34.04 67.84
CA LYS A 592 15.67 -34.86 67.78
C LYS A 592 14.47 -33.94 67.71
#